data_AF-A0A8X6KBN6-F1
#
_entry.id   AF-A0A8X6KBN6-F1
#
_cell.length_a   1.000
_cell.length_b   1.000
_cell.length_c   1.000
_cell.angle_alpha   90.00
_cell.angle_beta   90.00
_cell.angle_gamma   90.00
#
_symmetry.space_group_name_H-M   'P 1'
#
loop_
_entity.id
_entity.type
_entity.pdbx_description
1 polymer ?
#
loop_
_entity_poly.entity_id
_entity_poly.type
_entity_poly.pdbx_seq_one_letter_code
_entity_poly.pdbx_strand_id
1 'polypeptide(L)' 'MRADSSAYQEPTYDFLAKYLMSTKKRSCIRRGGSCDHRPSDCCFSSSCRCNLWGTNCRCQRMGLFQKWGK' A
#
# COMPACT_ATOMS: atom_id res chain seq x y z
N MET A 1 -17.18 13.33 49.41
CA MET A 1 -16.37 12.28 48.75
C MET A 1 -17.09 11.78 47.52
N ARG A 2 -16.58 12.10 46.32
CA ARG A 2 -16.53 11.24 45.13
C ARG A 2 -15.84 12.00 44.02
N ALA A 3 -14.56 11.70 43.86
CA ALA A 3 -13.79 12.00 42.66
C ALA A 3 -13.97 10.80 41.72
N ASP A 4 -14.22 11.06 40.43
CA ASP A 4 -13.68 10.24 39.35
C ASP A 4 -13.54 11.13 38.10
N SER A 5 -12.42 11.84 38.03
CA SER A 5 -11.86 12.34 36.77
C SER A 5 -10.99 11.23 36.18
N SER A 6 -11.60 10.18 35.65
CA SER A 6 -10.84 9.13 34.94
C SER A 6 -10.48 9.56 33.52
N ALA A 7 -9.29 10.14 33.42
CA ALA A 7 -8.31 9.90 32.37
C ALA A 7 -8.79 9.90 30.90
N TYR A 8 -8.88 11.09 30.29
CA TYR A 8 -8.58 11.19 28.87
C TYR A 8 -7.05 11.10 28.72
N GLN A 9 -6.55 9.88 28.55
CA GLN A 9 -5.13 9.64 28.29
C GLN A 9 -4.80 10.14 26.89
N GLU A 10 -4.16 11.30 26.77
CA GLU A 10 -3.69 11.80 25.47
C GLU A 10 -2.78 10.73 24.85
N PRO A 11 -3.08 10.25 23.62
CA PRO A 11 -2.20 9.32 22.95
C PRO A 11 -0.87 10.03 22.68
N THR A 12 0.20 9.53 23.27
CA THR A 12 1.55 10.05 23.00
C THR A 12 1.82 9.99 21.50
N TYR A 13 2.42 11.06 20.98
CA TYR A 13 2.78 11.17 19.56
C TYR A 13 3.59 9.95 19.06
N ASP A 14 4.32 9.27 19.94
CA ASP A 14 4.99 7.98 19.66
C ASP A 14 4.04 6.86 19.27
N PHE A 15 2.89 6.72 19.95
CA PHE A 15 1.90 5.69 19.61
C PHE A 15 1.23 6.01 18.27
N LEU A 16 0.92 7.29 18.04
CA LEU A 16 0.40 7.79 16.78
C LEU A 16 1.41 7.58 15.65
N ALA A 17 2.69 7.90 15.88
CA ALA A 17 3.77 7.67 14.94
C ALA A 17 3.96 6.18 14.64
N LYS A 18 3.86 5.30 15.65
CA LYS A 18 3.94 3.84 15.48
C LYS A 18 2.75 3.28 14.71
N TYR A 19 1.54 3.79 14.96
CA TYR A 19 0.34 3.44 14.21
C TYR A 19 0.42 3.96 12.75
N LEU A 20 0.88 5.19 12.55
CA LEU A 20 1.14 5.77 11.23
C LEU A 20 2.27 5.05 10.48
N MET A 21 3.32 4.58 11.17
CA MET A 21 4.39 3.77 10.59
C MET A 21 3.91 2.36 10.23
N SER A 22 3.03 1.76 11.04
CA SER A 22 2.42 0.46 10.77
C SER A 22 1.46 0.51 9.59
N THR A 23 0.67 1.58 9.47
CA THR A 23 -0.17 1.85 8.29
C THR A 23 0.65 2.27 7.05
N LYS A 24 1.87 2.80 7.27
CA LYS A 24 2.89 3.04 6.24
C LYS A 24 3.67 1.78 5.87
N LYS A 25 3.34 0.60 6.40
CA LYS A 25 3.46 -0.63 5.59
C LYS A 25 2.40 -0.55 4.51
N ARG A 26 2.68 0.28 3.49
CA ARG A 26 2.09 0.19 2.16
C ARG A 26 2.32 -1.24 1.72
N SER A 27 1.37 -2.12 2.02
CA SER A 27 1.37 -3.45 1.42
C SER A 27 1.35 -3.17 -0.07
N CYS A 28 2.43 -3.54 -0.73
CA CYS A 28 2.49 -3.41 -2.17
C CYS A 28 1.27 -4.13 -2.75
N ILE A 29 0.70 -3.57 -3.82
CA ILE A 29 -0.48 -4.13 -4.45
C ILE A 29 -0.10 -5.54 -4.91
N ARG A 30 -0.80 -6.55 -4.37
CA ARG A 30 -0.54 -7.94 -4.73
C ARG A 30 -0.88 -8.15 -6.21
N ARG A 31 -0.33 -9.21 -6.79
CA ARG A 31 -0.60 -9.60 -8.18
C ARG A 31 -2.10 -9.74 -8.40
N GLY A 32 -2.62 -9.11 -9.44
CA GLY A 32 -4.05 -9.04 -9.76
C GLY A 32 -4.81 -7.89 -9.10
N GLY A 33 -4.20 -7.16 -8.16
CA GLY A 33 -4.81 -5.98 -7.55
C GLY A 33 -4.82 -4.77 -8.49
N SER A 34 -5.76 -3.84 -8.27
CA SER A 34 -5.90 -2.60 -9.03
C SER A 34 -4.78 -1.61 -8.68
N CYS A 35 -4.20 -1.00 -9.71
CA CYS A 35 -3.12 -0.01 -9.65
C CYS A 35 -3.43 1.26 -10.46
N ASP A 36 -4.72 1.54 -10.73
CA ASP A 36 -5.18 2.64 -11.60
C ASP A 36 -4.59 4.02 -11.24
N HIS A 37 -4.48 4.33 -9.94
CA HIS A 37 -3.90 5.60 -9.47
C HIS A 37 -2.45 5.46 -8.96
N ARG A 38 -1.91 4.24 -8.93
CA ARG A 38 -0.65 3.90 -8.22
C ARG A 38 0.15 2.84 -8.99
N PRO A 39 0.69 3.18 -10.16
CA PRO A 39 1.42 2.23 -11.00
C PRO A 39 2.72 1.70 -10.35
N SER A 40 3.29 2.44 -9.39
CA SER A 40 4.53 2.11 -8.68
C SER A 40 4.33 1.33 -7.38
N ASP A 41 3.10 1.17 -6.88
CA ASP A 41 2.84 0.48 -5.61
C ASP A 41 2.73 -1.05 -5.79
N CYS A 42 2.89 -1.59 -7.00
CA CYS A 42 2.91 -3.04 -7.23
C CYS A 42 4.09 -3.74 -6.53
N CYS A 43 3.88 -4.98 -6.03
CA CYS A 43 4.95 -5.74 -5.36
C CYS A 43 6.15 -6.06 -6.24
N PHE A 44 7.30 -6.35 -5.61
CA PHE A 44 8.53 -6.79 -6.28
C PHE A 44 8.23 -7.88 -7.33
N SER A 45 8.77 -7.75 -8.55
CA SER A 45 8.51 -8.58 -9.74
C SER A 45 7.12 -8.47 -10.40
N SER A 46 6.33 -7.45 -10.04
CA SER A 46 5.08 -7.12 -10.74
C SER A 46 5.12 -5.71 -11.32
N SER A 47 4.38 -5.50 -12.41
CA SER A 47 4.27 -4.24 -13.13
C SER A 47 2.79 -3.93 -13.34
N CYS A 48 2.40 -2.68 -13.18
CA CYS A 48 1.06 -2.22 -13.45
C CYS A 48 0.78 -2.25 -14.96
N ARG A 49 -0.22 -3.01 -15.39
CA ARG A 49 -0.66 -3.09 -16.79
C ARG A 49 -2.12 -2.73 -16.91
N CYS A 50 -2.41 -1.78 -17.80
CA CYS A 50 -3.77 -1.34 -18.12
C CYS A 50 -4.24 -1.97 -19.44
N ASN A 51 -5.55 -1.94 -19.68
CA ASN A 51 -6.10 -2.27 -20.99
C ASN A 51 -5.73 -1.20 -22.04
N LEU A 52 -6.10 -1.42 -23.31
CA LEU A 52 -5.83 -0.47 -24.41
C LEU A 52 -6.52 0.90 -24.23
N TRP A 53 -7.52 0.97 -23.36
CA TRP A 53 -8.25 2.20 -23.03
C TRP A 53 -7.64 2.94 -21.83
N GLY A 54 -6.52 2.45 -21.28
CA GLY A 54 -5.84 3.08 -20.14
C GLY A 54 -6.58 2.92 -18.80
N THR A 55 -7.53 1.99 -18.71
CA THR A 55 -8.36 1.75 -17.52
C THR A 55 -8.18 0.31 -17.00
N ASN A 56 -8.69 0.03 -15.80
CA ASN A 56 -8.64 -1.30 -15.18
C ASN A 56 -7.19 -1.80 -15.05
N CYS A 57 -6.31 -0.92 -14.59
CA CYS A 57 -4.91 -1.22 -14.43
C CYS A 57 -4.69 -2.21 -13.30
N ARG A 58 -3.97 -3.30 -13.56
CA ARG A 58 -3.70 -4.34 -12.56
C ARG A 58 -2.22 -4.68 -12.47
N CYS A 59 -1.77 -5.03 -11.27
CA CYS A 59 -0.41 -5.52 -11.08
C CYS A 59 -0.27 -6.92 -11.67
N GLN A 60 0.39 -7.03 -12.82
CA GLN A 60 0.65 -8.30 -13.50
C GLN A 60 2.12 -8.71 -13.33
N ARG A 61 2.41 -10.00 -13.52
CA ARG A 61 3.78 -10.50 -13.50
C ARG A 61 4.55 -9.88 -14.66
N MET A 62 5.80 -9.49 -14.42
CA MET A 62 6.72 -9.17 -15.51
C MET A 62 6.81 -10.38 -16.45
N GLY A 63 6.42 -10.21 -17.71
CA GLY A 63 6.33 -11.30 -18.69
C GLY A 63 7.70 -11.92 -18.98
N LEU A 64 7.69 -13.17 -19.43
CA LEU A 64 8.89 -13.95 -19.80
C LEU A 64 9.77 -13.23 -20.85
N PHE A 65 9.15 -12.41 -21.70
CA PHE A 65 9.83 -11.64 -22.75
C PHE A 65 10.61 -10.41 -22.24
N GLN A 66 10.46 -10.02 -20.96
CA GLN A 66 11.30 -8.97 -20.37
C GLN A 66 12.74 -9.46 -20.09
N LYS A 67 13.00 -10.77 -20.15
CA LYS A 67 14.30 -11.38 -19.84
C LYS A 67 15.21 -11.55 -21.08
N TRP A 68 14.70 -11.33 -22.29
CA TRP A 68 15.40 -11.57 -23.57
C TRP A 68 15.73 -10.28 -24.35
N GLY A 69 15.80 -9.15 -23.65
CA GLY A 69 16.03 -7.83 -24.26
C GLY A 69 17.21 -7.05 -23.67
N LYS A 70 18.28 -7.74 -23.27
CA LYS A 70 19.59 -7.12 -23.01
C LYS A 70 20.60 -7.68 -23.99
#